data_AF-A0A4Y2QCW2-F1
#
_entry.id   AF-A0A4Y2QCW2-F1
#
_cell.length_a   1.000
_cell.length_b   1.000
_cell.length_c   1.000
_cell.angle_alpha   90.00
_cell.angle_beta   90.00
_cell.angle_gamma   90.00
#
_symmetry.space_group_name_H-M   'P 1'
#
loop_
_entity.id
_entity.type
_entity.pdbx_description
1 polymer ?
#
loop_
_entity_poly.entity_id
_entity_poly.type
_entity_poly.pdbx_seq_one_letter_code
_entity_poly.pdbx_strand_id
1 'polypeptide(L)'
;MLLELPGNAYFATTSLNGNYQKTFSEKTFGRFYTGKGCQAIRRKRKLTEDGCEMVMQSNHFGHFLLTLLLLDLLKKSAHSRIINVSSEAYQLANLDFEDLTNEKNSAEIKVYANSKLCNILFTKELAHRLSGTGVTVNALHPGCVKTDIMNNSEGLFALMTLFIFATIGKTIEEGAQTTIRLAVDPELEKTTGKYFMDCKEKPVKGKANDMKLAKSLFEISEKIVGVSFPQT
;
A
#
# COMPACT_ATOMS: atom_id res chain seq x y z
N MET A 1 3.68 42.81 -5.98
CA MET A 1 4.97 43.31 -5.46
C MET A 1 5.81 42.08 -5.17
N LEU A 2 6.88 41.91 -5.96
CA LEU A 2 7.76 40.72 -5.96
C LEU A 2 8.65 40.69 -4.71
N LEU A 3 8.80 39.51 -4.11
CA LEU A 3 9.98 39.09 -3.37
C LEU A 3 10.17 37.57 -3.59
N GLU A 4 11.35 37.19 -4.06
CA GLU A 4 11.79 35.82 -4.32
C GLU A 4 12.65 35.24 -3.18
N LEU A 5 12.72 33.89 -3.20
CA LEU A 5 13.66 32.91 -2.58
C LEU A 5 13.14 32.13 -1.35
N PRO A 6 13.60 30.88 -1.12
CA PRO A 6 13.34 29.68 -1.93
C PRO A 6 12.91 28.47 -1.07
N GLY A 7 11.97 27.65 -1.53
CA GLY A 7 11.60 26.42 -0.82
C GLY A 7 10.20 25.95 -1.17
N ASN A 8 10.11 25.05 -2.14
CA ASN A 8 8.85 24.46 -2.57
C ASN A 8 8.28 23.53 -1.49
N ALA A 9 7.35 24.05 -0.69
CA ALA A 9 6.33 23.29 0.00
C ALA A 9 5.00 24.02 -0.21
N TYR A 10 4.25 23.62 -1.24
CA TYR A 10 2.89 24.11 -1.44
C TYR A 10 1.93 23.28 -0.59
N PHE A 11 1.43 23.86 0.50
CA PHE A 11 0.16 23.45 1.10
C PHE A 11 -0.91 24.45 0.65
N ALA A 12 -1.83 24.02 -0.22
CA ALA A 12 -3.03 24.78 -0.53
C ALA A 12 -4.12 24.38 0.49
N THR A 13 -4.37 25.24 1.48
CA THR A 13 -5.56 25.13 2.32
C THR A 13 -6.72 25.76 1.57
N THR A 14 -7.54 24.95 0.90
CA THR A 14 -8.88 25.38 0.48
C THR A 14 -9.89 24.76 1.44
N SER A 15 -10.59 25.63 2.18
CA SER A 15 -11.70 25.32 3.06
C SER A 15 -12.73 24.45 2.35
N LEU A 16 -12.80 23.15 2.69
CA LEU A 16 -13.89 22.27 2.28
C LEU A 16 -15.09 22.50 3.21
N ASN A 17 -16.00 23.39 2.79
CA ASN A 17 -17.35 23.43 3.31
C ASN A 17 -18.12 22.22 2.78
N GLY A 18 -18.29 21.19 3.61
CA GLY A 18 -19.20 20.07 3.33
C GLY A 18 -18.95 18.89 4.26
N ASN A 19 -19.87 18.63 5.19
CA ASN A 19 -20.20 17.37 5.90
C ASN A 19 -19.17 16.21 6.06
N TYR A 20 -17.86 16.46 6.16
CA TYR A 20 -16.85 15.46 6.54
C TYR A 20 -16.60 15.51 8.06
N GLN A 21 -17.59 15.18 8.89
CA GLN A 21 -17.44 15.27 10.36
C GLN A 21 -17.23 13.94 11.08
N LYS A 22 -17.02 12.82 10.38
CA LYS A 22 -16.59 11.54 10.98
C LYS A 22 -15.65 10.75 10.08
N THR A 23 -14.58 11.39 9.62
CA THR A 23 -13.52 10.69 8.88
C THR A 23 -12.54 10.07 9.88
N PHE A 24 -12.05 8.88 9.55
CA PHE A 24 -10.85 8.22 10.08
C PHE A 24 -9.88 9.23 10.74
N SER A 25 -9.51 9.02 12.01
CA SER A 25 -8.88 10.02 12.88
C SER A 25 -7.91 10.93 12.11
N GLU A 26 -8.22 12.23 11.97
CA GLU A 26 -7.34 13.23 11.32
C GLU A 26 -5.93 13.23 11.94
N LYS A 27 -5.81 12.79 13.20
CA LYS A 27 -4.54 12.65 13.92
C LYS A 27 -3.67 11.52 13.39
N THR A 28 -4.24 10.49 12.76
CA THR A 28 -3.48 9.37 12.19
C THR A 28 -2.69 9.82 10.96
N PHE A 29 -3.22 10.76 10.15
CA PHE A 29 -2.55 11.27 8.95
C PHE A 29 -1.21 11.98 9.26
N GLY A 30 -1.18 12.78 10.32
CA GLY A 30 0.02 13.49 10.78
C GLY A 30 1.14 12.57 11.29
N ARG A 31 0.84 11.30 11.62
CA ARG A 31 1.83 10.36 12.16
C ARG A 31 2.49 9.48 11.10
N PHE A 32 1.95 9.42 9.89
CA PHE A 32 2.50 8.64 8.78
C PHE A 32 3.87 9.15 8.27
N TYR A 33 4.22 10.42 8.53
CA TYR A 33 5.43 11.06 7.98
C TYR A 33 6.48 11.47 9.02
N THR A 34 6.45 10.90 10.24
CA THR A 34 7.51 11.15 11.23
C THR A 34 8.68 10.17 11.05
N GLY A 35 9.51 10.38 10.02
CA GLY A 35 10.96 10.06 9.97
C GLY A 35 11.48 8.68 10.42
N LYS A 36 10.64 7.69 10.70
CA LYS A 36 11.01 6.32 11.06
C LYS A 36 10.26 5.41 10.10
N GLY A 37 11.01 4.76 9.20
CA GLY A 37 10.48 3.91 8.14
C GLY A 37 9.45 2.88 8.61
N CYS A 38 8.65 2.39 7.66
CA CYS A 38 7.62 1.36 7.83
C CYS A 38 8.08 0.20 8.73
N GLN A 39 7.64 0.17 9.99
CA GLN A 39 8.01 -0.89 10.94
C GLN A 39 7.03 -2.05 10.75
N ALA A 40 7.46 -3.15 10.10
CA ALA A 40 6.61 -4.31 9.87
C ALA A 40 6.52 -5.28 11.07
N ILE A 41 7.33 -5.08 12.11
CA ILE A 41 7.52 -6.07 13.19
C ILE A 41 7.62 -5.33 14.53
N ARG A 42 6.68 -5.59 15.45
CA ARG A 42 6.56 -4.94 16.76
C ARG A 42 6.09 -5.94 17.83
N ARG A 43 6.95 -6.16 18.83
CA ARG A 43 6.82 -7.03 20.03
C ARG A 43 5.47 -7.08 20.78
N LYS A 44 4.56 -6.12 20.61
CA LYS A 44 3.26 -6.10 21.32
C LYS A 44 2.17 -5.60 20.39
N ARG A 45 1.12 -6.42 20.19
CA ARG A 45 -0.09 -6.07 19.45
C ARG A 45 -0.57 -4.70 19.88
N LYS A 46 -0.68 -3.76 18.94
CA LYS A 46 -1.18 -2.42 19.19
C LYS A 46 -2.20 -2.05 18.11
N LEU A 47 -3.42 -1.81 18.54
CA LEU A 47 -4.44 -1.23 17.68
C LEU A 47 -4.21 0.27 17.53
N THR A 48 -4.58 0.81 16.38
CA THR A 48 -4.70 2.25 16.17
C THR A 48 -5.94 2.78 16.88
N GLU A 49 -6.09 4.11 16.93
CA GLU A 49 -7.29 4.75 17.47
C GLU A 49 -8.55 4.36 16.67
N ASP A 50 -8.36 3.95 15.42
CA ASP A 50 -9.38 3.50 14.49
C ASP A 50 -9.66 1.97 14.58
N GLY A 51 -9.13 1.29 15.60
CA GLY A 51 -9.41 -0.12 15.87
C GLY A 51 -8.71 -1.12 14.94
N CYS A 52 -7.76 -0.67 14.12
CA CYS A 52 -7.03 -1.55 13.19
C CYS A 52 -5.69 -2.00 13.77
N GLU A 53 -5.26 -3.23 13.45
CA GLU A 53 -3.88 -3.62 13.68
C GLU A 53 -2.95 -2.67 12.91
N MET A 54 -1.86 -2.26 13.54
CA MET A 54 -1.01 -1.18 13.05
C MET A 54 -0.39 -1.41 11.66
N VAL A 55 0.04 -2.63 11.36
CA VAL A 55 0.59 -3.02 10.04
C VAL A 55 -0.51 -3.02 8.99
N MET A 56 -1.71 -3.54 9.30
CA MET A 56 -2.85 -3.44 8.38
C MET A 56 -3.26 -2.00 8.12
N GLN A 57 -3.30 -1.19 9.19
CA GLN A 57 -3.60 0.22 9.09
C GLN A 57 -2.59 0.94 8.20
N SER A 58 -1.30 0.70 8.43
CA SER A 58 -0.25 1.40 7.72
C SER A 58 -0.15 0.96 6.27
N ASN A 59 -0.18 -0.36 6.02
CA ASN A 59 0.16 -0.91 4.73
C ASN A 59 -1.01 -0.93 3.75
N HIS A 60 -2.26 -1.03 4.25
CA HIS A 60 -3.44 -1.17 3.42
C HIS A 60 -4.45 -0.03 3.64
N PHE A 61 -5.09 0.08 4.82
CA PHE A 61 -6.21 1.01 5.00
C PHE A 61 -5.84 2.49 4.84
N GLY A 62 -4.68 2.91 5.35
CA GLY A 62 -4.18 4.27 5.14
C GLY A 62 -3.90 4.58 3.67
N HIS A 63 -3.31 3.64 2.93
CA HIS A 63 -3.04 3.79 1.49
C HIS A 63 -4.32 3.75 0.66
N PHE A 64 -5.26 2.88 1.02
CA PHE A 64 -6.59 2.79 0.41
C PHE A 64 -7.31 4.14 0.52
N LEU A 65 -7.41 4.68 1.74
CA LEU A 65 -8.02 5.99 2.00
C LEU A 65 -7.31 7.11 1.23
N LEU A 66 -5.98 7.22 1.36
CA LEU A 66 -5.19 8.22 0.65
C LEU A 66 -5.43 8.17 -0.86
N THR A 67 -5.47 6.97 -1.43
CA THR A 67 -5.70 6.79 -2.87
C THR A 67 -7.07 7.31 -3.26
N LEU A 68 -8.14 6.94 -2.51
CA LEU A 68 -9.49 7.41 -2.79
C LEU A 68 -9.62 8.94 -2.73
N LEU A 69 -8.99 9.58 -1.74
CA LEU A 69 -9.01 11.04 -1.59
C LEU A 69 -8.28 11.77 -2.73
N LEU A 70 -7.31 11.12 -3.37
CA LEU A 70 -6.54 11.69 -4.49
C LEU A 70 -7.10 11.33 -5.88
N LEU A 71 -8.13 10.48 -5.96
CA LEU A 71 -8.60 9.92 -7.24
C LEU A 71 -9.00 11.00 -8.26
N ASP A 72 -9.73 12.03 -7.84
CA ASP A 72 -10.18 13.08 -8.77
C ASP A 72 -9.01 13.88 -9.35
N LEU A 73 -7.97 14.12 -8.54
CA LEU A 73 -6.75 14.78 -9.00
C LEU A 73 -5.96 13.88 -9.96
N LEU A 74 -5.86 12.58 -9.65
CA LEU A 74 -5.19 11.59 -10.50
C LEU A 74 -5.89 11.46 -11.87
N LYS A 75 -7.23 11.45 -11.90
CA LYS A 75 -8.04 11.43 -13.13
C LYS A 75 -7.84 12.70 -13.95
N LYS A 76 -7.84 13.88 -13.32
CA LYS A 76 -7.58 15.17 -14.01
C LYS A 76 -6.16 15.28 -14.57
N SER A 77 -5.22 14.56 -13.98
CA SER A 77 -3.81 14.55 -14.38
C SER A 77 -3.45 13.35 -15.27
N ALA A 78 -4.44 12.69 -15.88
CA ALA A 78 -4.19 11.56 -16.77
C ALA A 78 -3.30 11.99 -17.96
N HIS A 79 -2.30 11.20 -18.38
CA HIS A 79 -1.95 9.87 -17.90
C HIS A 79 -1.20 9.87 -16.55
N SER A 80 -1.76 9.17 -15.55
CA SER A 80 -1.18 9.08 -14.19
C SER A 80 -1.12 7.62 -13.72
N ARG A 81 -0.22 7.34 -12.76
CA ARG A 81 0.11 5.96 -12.33
C ARG A 81 0.05 5.82 -10.82
N ILE A 82 -0.64 4.79 -10.34
CA ILE A 82 -0.67 4.36 -8.94
C ILE A 82 0.16 3.08 -8.82
N ILE A 83 1.11 3.06 -7.89
CA ILE A 83 2.04 1.94 -7.70
C ILE A 83 1.98 1.47 -6.25
N ASN A 84 1.51 0.25 -6.04
CA ASN A 84 1.35 -0.35 -4.73
C ASN A 84 2.49 -1.33 -4.41
N VAL A 85 3.16 -1.13 -3.28
CA VAL A 85 4.25 -2.02 -2.86
C VAL A 85 3.70 -3.22 -2.09
N SER A 86 3.86 -4.41 -2.66
CA SER A 86 3.56 -5.71 -2.07
C SER A 86 4.85 -6.50 -1.77
N SER A 87 4.75 -7.82 -1.55
CA SER A 87 5.84 -8.72 -1.20
C SER A 87 5.42 -10.17 -1.44
N GLU A 88 6.35 -11.05 -1.80
CA GLU A 88 6.10 -12.50 -1.92
C GLU A 88 5.48 -13.13 -0.67
N ALA A 89 5.60 -12.48 0.51
CA ALA A 89 4.89 -12.86 1.73
C ALA A 89 3.36 -12.97 1.56
N TYR A 90 2.76 -12.34 0.54
CA TYR A 90 1.33 -12.49 0.24
C TYR A 90 0.91 -13.95 0.06
N GLN A 91 1.84 -14.84 -0.35
CA GLN A 91 1.57 -16.27 -0.53
C GLN A 91 1.27 -16.99 0.78
N LEU A 92 1.71 -16.43 1.92
CA LEU A 92 1.43 -16.95 3.27
C LEU A 92 0.15 -16.37 3.88
N ALA A 93 -0.52 -15.48 3.16
CA ALA A 93 -1.71 -14.80 3.66
C ALA A 93 -2.87 -15.78 3.84
N ASN A 94 -3.61 -15.58 4.92
CA ASN A 94 -4.91 -16.19 5.11
C ASN A 94 -5.85 -15.13 5.67
N LEU A 95 -6.47 -14.40 4.73
CA LEU A 95 -7.43 -13.34 5.02
C LEU A 95 -8.69 -13.92 5.67
N ASP A 96 -9.05 -13.29 6.78
CA ASP A 96 -10.33 -13.45 7.45
C ASP A 96 -11.14 -12.18 7.18
N PHE A 97 -12.26 -12.31 6.48
CA PHE A 97 -13.11 -11.16 6.15
C PHE A 97 -13.99 -10.73 7.32
N GLU A 98 -14.16 -11.58 8.33
CA GLU A 98 -14.85 -11.23 9.58
C GLU A 98 -13.95 -10.43 10.53
N ASP A 99 -12.64 -10.44 10.29
CA ASP A 99 -11.62 -9.70 11.04
C ASP A 99 -10.54 -9.13 10.11
N LEU A 100 -10.97 -8.37 9.10
CA LEU A 100 -10.04 -7.77 8.12
C LEU A 100 -9.12 -6.70 8.74
N THR A 101 -9.54 -6.10 9.85
CA THR A 101 -8.71 -5.21 10.67
C THR A 101 -7.60 -5.97 11.39
N ASN A 102 -7.62 -7.31 11.35
CA ASN A 102 -6.71 -8.21 12.04
C ASN A 102 -6.66 -7.94 13.55
N GLU A 103 -7.78 -7.53 14.14
CA GLU A 103 -7.90 -7.20 15.56
C GLU A 103 -7.64 -8.41 16.46
N LYS A 104 -8.13 -9.59 16.04
CA LYS A 104 -8.09 -10.84 16.82
C LYS A 104 -6.78 -11.61 16.60
N ASN A 105 -6.04 -11.33 15.54
CA ASN A 105 -4.84 -12.08 15.17
C ASN A 105 -3.55 -11.42 15.69
N SER A 106 -2.73 -12.17 16.41
CA SER A 106 -1.49 -11.68 17.03
C SER A 106 -0.21 -12.10 16.28
N ALA A 107 -0.31 -12.93 15.25
CA ALA A 107 0.86 -13.41 14.52
C ALA A 107 1.34 -12.38 13.48
N GLU A 108 2.34 -11.58 13.83
CA GLU A 108 2.87 -10.45 13.04
C GLU A 108 3.15 -10.80 11.57
N ILE A 109 3.78 -11.95 11.30
CA ILE A 109 4.09 -12.42 9.94
C ILE A 109 2.80 -12.62 9.13
N LYS A 110 1.76 -13.17 9.75
CA LYS A 110 0.46 -13.40 9.10
C LYS A 110 -0.25 -12.08 8.82
N VAL A 111 -0.17 -11.12 9.74
CA VAL A 111 -0.75 -9.78 9.53
C VAL A 111 -0.03 -9.06 8.38
N TYR A 112 1.30 -9.11 8.36
CA TYR A 112 2.09 -8.56 7.25
C TYR A 112 1.74 -9.24 5.92
N ALA A 113 1.71 -10.57 5.87
CA ALA A 113 1.31 -11.33 4.68
C ALA A 113 -0.09 -10.94 4.18
N ASN A 114 -1.07 -10.83 5.09
CA ASN A 114 -2.42 -10.36 4.78
C ASN A 114 -2.39 -8.96 4.16
N SER A 115 -1.65 -8.01 4.76
CA SER A 115 -1.54 -6.65 4.22
C SER A 115 -0.98 -6.61 2.80
N LYS A 116 -0.03 -7.50 2.49
CA LYS A 116 0.60 -7.59 1.17
C LYS A 116 -0.31 -8.27 0.14
N LEU A 117 -1.13 -9.22 0.55
CA LEU A 117 -2.21 -9.75 -0.30
C LEU A 117 -3.27 -8.67 -0.57
N CYS A 118 -3.67 -7.90 0.45
CA CYS A 118 -4.63 -6.80 0.28
C CYS A 118 -4.15 -5.78 -0.75
N ASN A 119 -2.87 -5.41 -0.76
CA ASN A 119 -2.33 -4.48 -1.75
C ASN A 119 -2.46 -5.00 -3.21
N ILE A 120 -2.30 -6.32 -3.44
CA ILE A 120 -2.47 -6.91 -4.78
C ILE A 120 -3.94 -6.93 -5.18
N LEU A 121 -4.82 -7.35 -4.28
CA LEU A 121 -6.26 -7.38 -4.52
C LEU A 121 -6.82 -5.98 -4.76
N PHE A 122 -6.41 -4.99 -3.95
CA PHE A 122 -6.72 -3.58 -4.13
C PHE A 122 -6.29 -3.06 -5.48
N THR A 123 -5.06 -3.38 -5.90
CA THR A 123 -4.54 -3.01 -7.23
C THR A 123 -5.44 -3.52 -8.34
N LYS A 124 -5.85 -4.79 -8.28
CA LYS A 124 -6.68 -5.42 -9.32
C LYS A 124 -8.08 -4.81 -9.39
N GLU A 125 -8.73 -4.63 -8.25
CA GLU A 125 -10.08 -4.04 -8.21
C GLU A 125 -10.04 -2.55 -8.60
N LEU A 126 -9.05 -1.79 -8.13
CA LEU A 126 -8.93 -0.38 -8.48
C LEU A 126 -8.61 -0.21 -9.97
N ALA A 127 -7.73 -1.04 -10.55
CA ALA A 127 -7.46 -1.05 -11.99
C ALA A 127 -8.73 -1.31 -12.80
N HIS A 128 -9.57 -2.25 -12.35
CA HIS A 128 -10.85 -2.54 -12.98
C HIS A 128 -11.80 -1.33 -12.93
N ARG A 129 -11.94 -0.70 -11.76
CA ARG A 129 -12.81 0.49 -11.57
C ARG A 129 -12.33 1.74 -12.31
N LEU A 130 -11.03 1.87 -12.55
CA LEU A 130 -10.43 3.01 -13.26
C LEU A 130 -10.27 2.79 -14.77
N SER A 131 -10.82 1.69 -15.30
CA SER A 131 -10.82 1.43 -16.75
C SER A 131 -11.38 2.62 -17.53
N GLY A 132 -10.66 3.05 -18.57
CA GLY A 132 -11.06 4.19 -19.41
C GLY A 132 -10.74 5.58 -18.86
N THR A 133 -10.28 5.70 -17.61
CA THR A 133 -9.95 7.01 -17.02
C THR A 133 -8.55 7.54 -17.36
N GLY A 134 -7.70 6.70 -17.97
CA GLY A 134 -6.30 7.02 -18.23
C GLY A 134 -5.37 6.92 -17.00
N VAL A 135 -5.91 6.50 -15.84
CA VAL A 135 -5.13 6.19 -14.64
C VAL A 135 -4.80 4.70 -14.60
N THR A 136 -3.52 4.34 -14.47
CA THR A 136 -3.10 2.94 -14.32
C THR A 136 -2.76 2.59 -12.87
N VAL A 137 -2.95 1.33 -12.50
CA VAL A 137 -2.70 0.84 -11.14
C VAL A 137 -1.94 -0.48 -11.22
N ASN A 138 -0.74 -0.56 -10.67
CA ASN A 138 0.04 -1.80 -10.64
C ASN A 138 0.63 -2.06 -9.25
N ALA A 139 0.94 -3.33 -8.99
CA ALA A 139 1.60 -3.76 -7.77
C ALA A 139 3.00 -4.28 -8.09
N LEU A 140 3.89 -4.27 -7.09
CA LEU A 140 5.23 -4.85 -7.23
C LEU A 140 5.73 -5.52 -5.95
N HIS A 141 6.71 -6.40 -6.10
CA HIS A 141 7.65 -6.78 -5.05
C HIS A 141 9.03 -6.15 -5.35
N PRO A 142 9.65 -5.42 -4.41
CA PRO A 142 10.93 -4.77 -4.65
C PRO A 142 12.12 -5.75 -4.69
N GLY A 143 11.93 -7.03 -4.35
CA GLY A 143 13.00 -7.97 -4.05
C GLY A 143 13.30 -8.04 -2.55
N CYS A 144 14.23 -8.89 -2.16
CA CYS A 144 14.70 -8.99 -0.78
C CYS A 144 15.71 -7.86 -0.48
N VAL A 145 15.22 -6.64 -0.30
CA VAL A 145 16.04 -5.45 -0.05
C VAL A 145 16.42 -5.38 1.42
N LYS A 146 17.72 -5.22 1.72
CA LYS A 146 18.20 -5.01 3.09
C LYS A 146 17.68 -3.66 3.61
N THR A 147 16.59 -3.70 4.37
CA THR A 147 15.93 -2.52 4.94
C THR A 147 15.80 -2.66 6.46
N ASP A 148 15.67 -1.53 7.16
CA ASP A 148 15.45 -1.49 8.62
C ASP A 148 14.19 -2.23 9.09
N ILE A 149 13.31 -2.63 8.16
CA ILE A 149 12.08 -3.39 8.40
C ILE A 149 12.35 -4.67 9.22
N MET A 150 13.53 -5.25 9.06
CA MET A 150 13.96 -6.48 9.70
C MET A 150 14.94 -6.27 10.88
N ASN A 151 15.34 -5.03 11.19
CA ASN A 151 16.33 -4.74 12.25
C ASN A 151 15.80 -4.94 13.69
N ASN A 152 14.50 -5.17 13.87
CA ASN A 152 13.89 -5.53 15.17
C ASN A 152 13.43 -7.00 15.26
N SER A 153 13.94 -7.86 14.37
CA SER A 153 13.67 -9.31 14.43
C SER A 153 14.51 -10.01 15.50
N GLU A 154 13.91 -10.92 16.27
CA GLU A 154 14.64 -11.80 17.22
C GLU A 154 14.31 -13.29 16.96
N GLY A 155 15.16 -14.20 17.44
CA GLY A 155 14.94 -15.65 17.36
C GLY A 155 15.13 -16.24 15.96
N LEU A 156 14.40 -17.32 15.63
CA LEU A 156 14.47 -18.00 14.33
C LEU A 156 14.20 -17.05 13.14
N PHE A 157 13.44 -15.98 13.38
CA PHE A 157 13.11 -14.97 12.40
C PHE A 157 14.31 -14.06 12.08
N ALA A 158 15.14 -13.69 13.08
CA ALA A 158 16.41 -13.01 12.84
C ALA A 158 17.38 -13.87 12.02
N LEU A 159 17.40 -15.18 12.28
CA LEU A 159 18.24 -16.13 11.54
C LEU A 159 17.80 -16.27 10.07
N MET A 160 16.50 -16.45 9.81
CA MET A 160 15.95 -16.49 8.45
C MET A 160 16.17 -15.18 7.70
N THR A 161 15.98 -14.04 8.38
CA THR A 161 16.27 -12.70 7.88
C THR A 161 17.73 -12.55 7.45
N LEU A 162 18.67 -13.02 8.29
CA LEU A 162 20.10 -13.01 8.01
C LEU A 162 20.43 -13.89 6.79
N PHE A 163 19.85 -15.09 6.71
CA PHE A 163 20.05 -16.01 5.59
C PHE A 163 19.47 -15.49 4.27
N ILE A 164 18.28 -14.86 4.29
CA ILE A 164 17.65 -14.25 3.10
C ILE A 164 18.51 -13.08 2.59
N PHE A 165 18.97 -12.19 3.48
CA PHE A 165 19.83 -11.08 3.08
C PHE A 165 21.24 -11.50 2.67
N ALA A 166 21.77 -12.59 3.21
CA ALA A 166 23.09 -13.10 2.84
C ALA A 166 23.11 -13.85 1.49
N THR A 167 21.95 -14.30 0.97
CA THR A 167 21.88 -15.17 -0.22
C THR A 167 21.17 -14.53 -1.41
N ILE A 168 20.16 -13.70 -1.18
CA ILE A 168 19.33 -13.04 -2.22
C ILE A 168 19.12 -11.53 -1.94
N GLY A 169 19.98 -10.96 -1.08
CA GLY A 169 19.90 -9.58 -0.64
C GLY A 169 20.20 -8.60 -1.77
N LYS A 170 19.27 -7.67 -2.01
CA LYS A 170 19.46 -6.53 -2.92
C LYS A 170 19.89 -5.28 -2.16
N THR A 171 20.68 -4.45 -2.83
CA THR A 171 20.89 -3.05 -2.44
C THR A 171 19.59 -2.24 -2.52
N ILE A 172 19.56 -1.06 -1.89
CA ILE A 172 18.41 -0.16 -1.93
C ILE A 172 18.15 0.28 -3.37
N GLU A 173 19.22 0.55 -4.11
CA GLU A 173 19.22 0.97 -5.51
C GLU A 173 18.63 -0.11 -6.43
N GLU A 174 19.02 -1.37 -6.24
CA GLU A 174 18.46 -2.52 -6.97
C GLU A 174 17.00 -2.78 -6.58
N GLY A 175 16.65 -2.56 -5.32
CA GLY A 175 15.30 -2.67 -4.80
C GLY A 175 14.33 -1.66 -5.40
N ALA A 176 14.82 -0.44 -5.65
CA ALA A 176 14.02 0.65 -6.20
C ALA A 176 13.74 0.51 -7.70
N GLN A 177 14.54 -0.29 -8.43
CA GLN A 177 14.46 -0.38 -9.90
C GLN A 177 13.05 -0.72 -10.42
N THR A 178 12.36 -1.66 -9.77
CA THR A 178 11.01 -2.05 -10.22
C THR A 178 10.02 -0.90 -10.01
N THR A 179 10.09 -0.20 -8.87
CA THR A 179 9.25 0.97 -8.57
C THR A 179 9.51 2.11 -9.56
N ILE A 180 10.78 2.43 -9.80
CA ILE A 180 11.18 3.48 -10.74
C ILE A 180 10.68 3.14 -12.14
N ARG A 181 10.91 1.91 -12.61
CA ARG A 181 10.43 1.46 -13.92
C ARG A 181 8.92 1.64 -14.06
N LEU A 182 8.13 1.20 -13.08
CA LEU A 182 6.68 1.38 -13.12
C LEU A 182 6.27 2.86 -13.16
N ALA A 183 7.03 3.74 -12.49
CA ALA A 183 6.73 5.16 -12.44
C ALA A 183 7.02 5.87 -13.77
N VAL A 184 8.11 5.54 -14.46
CA VAL A 184 8.61 6.38 -15.56
C VAL A 184 8.69 5.71 -16.93
N ASP A 185 8.64 4.38 -17.02
CA ASP A 185 8.83 3.66 -18.29
C ASP A 185 7.65 3.91 -19.25
N PRO A 186 7.87 4.52 -20.44
CA PRO A 186 6.82 4.76 -21.42
C PRO A 186 6.18 3.46 -21.94
N GLU A 187 6.91 2.35 -21.98
CA GLU A 187 6.37 1.06 -22.43
C GLU A 187 5.23 0.55 -21.53
N LEU A 188 5.16 1.04 -20.30
CA LEU A 188 4.17 0.65 -19.30
C LEU A 188 3.04 1.66 -19.12
N GLU A 189 2.96 2.69 -19.96
CA GLU A 189 1.97 3.77 -19.85
C GLU A 189 0.52 3.26 -19.76
N LYS A 190 0.21 2.20 -20.52
CA LYS A 190 -1.13 1.59 -20.57
C LYS A 190 -1.25 0.32 -19.74
N THR A 191 -0.19 -0.10 -19.08
CA THR A 191 -0.19 -1.35 -18.29
C THR A 191 -0.89 -1.10 -16.96
N THR A 192 -1.91 -1.89 -16.66
CA THR A 192 -2.70 -1.75 -15.42
C THR A 192 -3.17 -3.11 -14.91
N GLY A 193 -3.41 -3.23 -13.61
CA GLY A 193 -3.85 -4.44 -12.92
C GLY A 193 -2.78 -5.54 -12.81
N LYS A 194 -1.50 -5.21 -13.06
CA LYS A 194 -0.41 -6.18 -13.13
C LYS A 194 0.43 -6.20 -11.85
N TYR A 195 1.22 -7.27 -11.72
CA TYR A 195 2.18 -7.45 -10.64
C TYR A 195 3.59 -7.59 -11.22
N PHE A 196 4.55 -6.91 -10.61
CA PHE A 196 5.93 -6.86 -11.09
C PHE A 196 6.94 -7.32 -10.05
N MET A 197 8.03 -7.92 -10.52
CA MET A 197 9.20 -8.26 -9.74
C MET A 197 10.40 -8.28 -10.68
N ASP A 198 11.53 -7.76 -10.24
CA ASP A 198 12.76 -7.68 -11.04
C ASP A 198 12.54 -6.98 -12.39
N CYS A 199 11.83 -5.84 -12.36
CA CYS A 199 11.49 -5.03 -13.54
C CYS A 199 10.73 -5.78 -14.65
N LYS A 200 10.07 -6.90 -14.33
CA LYS A 200 9.28 -7.72 -15.27
C LYS A 200 7.90 -8.05 -14.69
N GLU A 201 6.90 -8.17 -15.55
CA GLU A 201 5.59 -8.68 -15.14
C GLU A 201 5.75 -10.14 -14.66
N LYS A 202 5.08 -10.48 -13.55
CA LYS A 202 5.05 -11.83 -13.00
C LYS A 202 3.60 -12.23 -12.68
N PRO A 203 3.23 -13.51 -12.88
CA PRO A 203 1.95 -14.00 -12.42
C PRO A 203 1.91 -14.02 -10.89
N VAL A 204 0.80 -13.59 -10.31
CA VAL A 204 0.50 -13.83 -8.89
C VAL A 204 -0.13 -15.21 -8.71
N LYS A 205 -0.04 -15.78 -7.52
CA LYS A 205 -0.53 -17.12 -7.21
C LYS A 205 -1.76 -17.11 -6.30
N GLY A 206 -2.55 -18.19 -6.36
CA GLY A 206 -3.64 -18.46 -5.42
C GLY A 206 -4.68 -17.34 -5.34
N LYS A 207 -5.07 -16.99 -4.10
CA LYS A 207 -6.11 -16.00 -3.78
C LYS A 207 -5.86 -14.62 -4.42
N ALA A 208 -4.61 -14.29 -4.76
CA ALA A 208 -4.27 -13.00 -5.36
C ALA A 208 -4.89 -12.76 -6.75
N ASN A 209 -5.34 -13.80 -7.46
CA ASN A 209 -6.05 -13.67 -8.74
C ASN A 209 -7.58 -13.66 -8.62
N ASP A 210 -8.13 -13.80 -7.41
CA ASP A 210 -9.57 -13.89 -7.23
C ASP A 210 -10.21 -12.48 -7.24
N MET A 211 -10.89 -12.15 -8.34
CA MET A 211 -11.58 -10.86 -8.48
C MET A 211 -12.82 -10.73 -7.57
N LYS A 212 -13.46 -11.84 -7.17
CA LYS A 212 -14.55 -11.77 -6.19
C LYS A 212 -13.98 -11.37 -4.83
N LEU A 213 -12.85 -11.95 -4.46
CA LEU A 213 -12.11 -11.59 -3.27
C LEU A 213 -11.67 -10.13 -3.28
N ALA A 214 -11.15 -9.66 -4.42
CA ALA A 214 -10.72 -8.27 -4.61
C ALA A 214 -11.87 -7.29 -4.42
N LYS A 215 -13.04 -7.58 -5.01
CA LYS A 215 -14.26 -6.80 -4.84
C LYS A 215 -14.72 -6.75 -3.37
N SER A 216 -14.83 -7.91 -2.70
CA SER A 216 -15.23 -7.97 -1.29
C SER A 216 -14.26 -7.21 -0.38
N LEU A 217 -12.95 -7.34 -0.62
CA LEU A 217 -11.92 -6.59 0.10
C LEU A 217 -12.14 -5.08 -0.04
N PHE A 218 -12.41 -4.62 -1.25
CA PHE A 218 -12.60 -3.21 -1.56
C PHE A 218 -13.83 -2.66 -0.81
N GLU A 219 -14.98 -3.33 -0.92
CA GLU A 219 -16.23 -2.92 -0.26
C GLU A 219 -16.12 -2.89 1.26
N ILE A 220 -15.42 -3.86 1.86
CA ILE A 220 -15.17 -3.86 3.31
C ILE A 220 -14.17 -2.75 3.69
N SER A 221 -13.16 -2.50 2.85
CA SER A 221 -12.20 -1.42 3.08
C SER A 221 -12.90 -0.04 3.06
N GLU A 222 -13.85 0.19 2.14
CA GLU A 222 -14.67 1.41 2.12
C GLU A 222 -15.43 1.61 3.44
N LYS A 223 -16.02 0.53 3.98
CA LYS A 223 -16.72 0.58 5.28
C LYS A 223 -15.78 0.88 6.44
N ILE A 224 -14.58 0.29 6.44
CA ILE A 224 -13.58 0.49 7.50
C ILE A 224 -13.05 1.93 7.49
N VAL A 225 -12.74 2.49 6.32
CA VAL A 225 -12.18 3.85 6.23
C VAL A 225 -13.26 4.95 6.19
N GLY A 226 -14.53 4.57 6.01
CA GLY A 226 -15.66 5.50 5.94
C GLY A 226 -15.71 6.33 4.65
N VAL A 227 -15.06 5.88 3.57
CA VAL A 227 -15.00 6.57 2.28
C VAL A 227 -15.31 5.58 1.16
N SER A 228 -16.27 5.93 0.31
CA SER A 228 -16.64 5.15 -0.87
C SER A 228 -15.92 5.66 -2.12
N PHE A 229 -15.66 4.76 -3.05
CA PHE A 229 -15.19 5.08 -4.39
C PHE A 229 -16.22 6.00 -5.08
N PRO A 230 -15.80 7.14 -5.64
CA PRO A 230 -16.71 8.06 -6.31
C PRO A 230 -17.40 7.37 -7.48
N GLN A 231 -18.74 7.41 -7.51
CA GLN A 231 -19.50 7.02 -8.70
C GLN A 231 -19.24 8.08 -9.78
N THR A 232 -18.68 7.64 -10.91
CA THR A 232 -18.48 8.46 -12.11
C THR A 232 -19.77 8.68 -12.86
#